data_AF-A0A3N5GE41-F1
#
_entry.id   AF-A0A3N5GE41-F1
#
_cell.length_a   1.000
_cell.length_b   1.000
_cell.length_c   1.000
_cell.angle_alpha   90.00
_cell.angle_beta   90.00
_cell.angle_gamma   90.00
#
_symmetry.space_group_name_H-M   'P 1'
#
loop_
_entity.id
_entity.type
_entity.pdbx_description
1 polymer ?
#
loop_
_entity_poly.entity_id
_entity_poly.type
_entity_poly.pdbx_seq_one_letter_code
_entity_poly.pdbx_strand_id
1 'polypeptide(L)'
;MEYIAFDAHKHYTLASVARPDGRLVREQRLAHERGAFQQFLARCEPGSPVALETVGNWYWIVDEIETAGCVPKLVHARKAKLMMGQINKTDKLDARGLNTLQRNGTLPTVWIPPGELRDQRELPRTRMALVRQRTQLKNRLHATLAKYALHNLEVTDLFGVRGRQLLRQRCELLPPHTAYATRELLEQVESLDRQVTGFEHRIRNVFKPTLPIQLLITVPGI
;
A
#
# COMPACT_ATOMS: atom_id res chain seq x y z
N MET A 1 19.53 -12.19 -24.35
CA MET A 1 18.64 -11.56 -23.35
C MET A 1 17.58 -12.57 -22.95
N GLU A 2 17.32 -12.77 -21.66
CA GLU A 2 16.35 -13.75 -21.15
C GLU A 2 15.07 -13.07 -20.67
N TYR A 3 13.96 -13.80 -20.59
CA TYR A 3 12.73 -13.35 -19.95
C TYR A 3 12.55 -14.06 -18.62
N ILE A 4 12.40 -13.26 -17.55
CA ILE A 4 12.34 -13.77 -16.19
C ILE A 4 10.99 -13.37 -15.58
N ALA A 5 10.32 -14.30 -14.91
CA ALA A 5 9.07 -14.03 -14.21
C ALA A 5 9.18 -14.49 -12.76
N PHE A 6 8.73 -13.62 -11.86
CA PHE A 6 8.61 -13.81 -10.43
C PHE A 6 7.14 -13.77 -10.04
N ASP A 7 6.55 -14.95 -9.89
CA ASP A 7 5.25 -15.11 -9.26
C ASP A 7 5.46 -15.09 -7.74
N ALA A 8 5.30 -13.91 -7.15
CA ALA A 8 5.61 -13.67 -5.76
C ALA A 8 4.40 -14.00 -4.88
N HIS A 9 4.63 -14.73 -3.79
CA HIS A 9 3.66 -14.99 -2.75
C HIS A 9 4.11 -14.36 -1.43
N LYS A 10 3.40 -14.66 -0.34
CA LYS A 10 3.68 -14.07 0.98
C LYS A 10 5.06 -14.45 1.54
N HIS A 11 5.55 -15.66 1.24
CA HIS A 11 6.75 -16.23 1.89
C HIS A 11 7.79 -16.79 0.92
N TYR A 12 7.44 -16.90 -0.36
CA TYR A 12 8.32 -17.39 -1.40
C TYR A 12 7.93 -16.78 -2.74
N THR A 13 8.83 -16.85 -3.70
CA THR A 13 8.55 -16.51 -5.10
C THR A 13 8.88 -17.71 -5.96
N LEU A 14 8.01 -18.05 -6.91
CA LEU A 14 8.40 -18.95 -7.98
C LEU A 14 9.05 -18.14 -9.10
N ALA A 15 10.34 -18.40 -9.34
CA ALA A 15 11.08 -17.83 -10.43
C ALA A 15 11.05 -18.75 -11.66
N SER A 16 10.81 -18.17 -12.84
CA SER A 16 10.83 -18.85 -14.13
C SER A 16 11.67 -18.07 -15.12
N VAL A 17 12.68 -18.71 -15.72
CA VAL A 17 13.56 -18.14 -16.74
C VAL A 17 13.27 -18.83 -18.07
N ALA A 18 13.01 -18.03 -19.10
CA ALA A 18 12.76 -18.48 -20.46
C ALA A 18 13.65 -17.74 -21.45
N ARG A 19 14.07 -18.42 -22.51
CA ARG A 19 14.75 -17.80 -23.65
C ARG A 19 13.76 -17.01 -24.53
N PRO A 20 14.26 -16.17 -25.45
CA PRO A 20 13.41 -15.44 -26.40
C PRO A 20 12.50 -16.33 -27.24
N ASP A 21 12.95 -17.55 -27.57
CA ASP A 21 12.18 -18.58 -28.29
C ASP A 21 11.05 -19.21 -27.45
N GLY A 22 11.01 -18.94 -26.12
CA GLY A 22 10.02 -19.45 -25.19
C GLY A 22 10.40 -20.74 -24.50
N ARG A 23 11.58 -21.29 -24.81
CA ARG A 23 12.08 -22.47 -24.14
C ARG A 23 12.38 -22.14 -22.69
N LEU A 24 11.78 -22.92 -21.79
CA LEU A 24 12.07 -22.85 -20.36
C LEU A 24 13.50 -23.27 -20.09
N VAL A 25 14.23 -22.45 -19.34
CA VAL A 25 15.64 -22.69 -18.95
C VAL A 25 15.70 -23.19 -17.51
N ARG A 26 15.01 -22.50 -16.60
CA ARG A 26 15.11 -22.76 -15.17
C ARG A 26 13.83 -22.33 -14.45
N GLU A 27 13.38 -23.17 -13.52
CA GLU A 27 12.36 -22.80 -12.54
C GLU A 27 12.84 -23.12 -11.13
N GLN A 28 12.66 -22.20 -10.21
CA GLN A 28 13.12 -22.37 -8.83
C GLN A 28 12.21 -21.60 -7.88
N ARG A 29 11.86 -22.23 -6.76
CA ARG A 29 11.25 -21.51 -5.64
C ARG A 29 12.34 -20.81 -4.84
N LEU A 30 12.19 -19.50 -4.67
CA LEU A 30 13.07 -18.64 -3.89
C LEU A 30 12.41 -18.33 -2.55
N ALA A 31 13.16 -18.53 -1.46
CA ALA A 31 12.74 -18.06 -0.14
C ALA A 31 12.79 -16.52 -0.11
N HIS A 32 11.92 -15.91 0.70
CA HIS A 32 11.92 -14.46 0.89
C HIS A 32 13.00 -14.05 1.91
N GLU A 33 14.24 -14.15 1.47
CA GLU A 33 15.44 -13.79 2.22
C GLU A 33 16.24 -12.74 1.44
N ARG A 34 16.90 -11.83 2.15
CA ARG A 34 17.70 -10.77 1.52
C ARG A 34 18.87 -11.37 0.73
N GLY A 35 19.02 -10.93 -0.51
CA GLY A 35 20.03 -11.39 -1.44
C GLY A 35 19.66 -12.65 -2.21
N ALA A 36 18.55 -13.33 -1.87
CA ALA A 36 18.14 -14.55 -2.57
C ALA A 36 17.83 -14.29 -4.05
N PHE A 37 17.21 -13.15 -4.36
CA PHE A 37 16.90 -12.78 -5.75
C PHE A 37 18.17 -12.35 -6.49
N GLN A 38 19.06 -11.61 -5.83
CA GLN A 38 20.36 -11.24 -6.41
C GLN A 38 21.19 -12.48 -6.78
N GLN A 39 21.30 -13.45 -5.86
CA GLN A 39 22.02 -14.71 -6.10
C GLN A 39 21.39 -15.52 -7.25
N PHE A 40 20.06 -15.55 -7.33
CA PHE A 40 19.36 -16.22 -8.42
C PHE A 40 19.64 -15.56 -9.77
N LEU A 41 19.56 -14.22 -9.81
CA LEU A 41 19.72 -13.38 -11.00
C LEU A 41 21.18 -13.22 -11.44
N ALA A 42 22.16 -13.47 -10.56
CA ALA A 42 23.59 -13.42 -10.89
C ALA A 42 23.99 -14.39 -12.02
N ARG A 43 23.15 -15.40 -12.31
CA ARG A 43 23.35 -16.36 -13.41
C ARG A 43 22.60 -15.96 -14.68
N CYS A 44 21.83 -14.88 -14.66
CA CYS A 44 21.07 -14.37 -15.79
C CYS A 44 21.83 -13.23 -16.46
N GLU A 45 21.51 -12.95 -17.72
CA GLU A 45 22.15 -11.85 -18.44
C GLU A 45 21.70 -10.48 -17.90
N PRO A 46 22.64 -9.53 -17.63
CA PRO A 46 22.30 -8.16 -17.30
C PRO A 46 21.38 -7.51 -18.34
N GLY A 47 20.49 -6.63 -17.89
CA GLY A 47 19.47 -5.99 -18.72
C GLY A 47 18.24 -6.88 -19.01
N SER A 48 18.23 -8.14 -18.58
CA SER A 48 17.07 -9.01 -18.75
C SER A 48 15.83 -8.44 -18.02
N PRO A 49 14.65 -8.38 -18.68
CA PRO A 49 13.43 -7.97 -18.02
C PRO A 49 12.93 -9.02 -17.03
N VAL A 50 12.49 -8.55 -15.86
CA VAL A 50 11.95 -9.37 -14.78
C VAL A 50 10.51 -8.93 -14.49
N ALA A 51 9.52 -9.72 -14.92
CA ALA A 51 8.14 -9.53 -14.52
C ALA A 51 7.96 -9.89 -13.05
N LEU A 52 7.42 -8.98 -12.26
CA LEU A 52 7.08 -9.20 -10.85
C LEU A 52 5.62 -8.83 -10.64
N GLU A 53 4.79 -9.77 -10.16
CA GLU A 53 3.41 -9.44 -9.85
C GLU A 53 3.28 -8.44 -8.69
N THR A 54 2.27 -7.57 -8.75
CA THR A 54 1.93 -6.68 -7.64
C THR A 54 1.53 -7.49 -6.40
N VAL A 55 2.41 -7.52 -5.40
CA VAL A 55 2.19 -8.13 -4.07
C VAL A 55 2.64 -7.20 -2.94
N GLY A 56 2.17 -7.40 -1.71
CA GLY A 56 2.43 -6.46 -0.61
C GLY A 56 3.92 -6.20 -0.29
N ASN A 57 4.82 -7.09 -0.69
CA ASN A 57 6.25 -7.05 -0.41
C ASN A 57 7.13 -6.77 -1.65
N TRP A 58 6.58 -6.24 -2.74
CA TRP A 58 7.34 -6.08 -3.98
C TRP A 58 8.51 -5.09 -3.89
N TYR A 59 8.52 -4.15 -2.93
CA TYR A 59 9.49 -3.04 -2.87
C TYR A 59 10.93 -3.55 -2.88
N TRP A 60 11.26 -4.44 -1.94
CA TRP A 60 12.61 -4.93 -1.80
C TRP A 60 13.02 -5.90 -2.92
N ILE A 61 12.05 -6.63 -3.50
CA ILE A 61 12.31 -7.53 -4.62
C ILE A 61 12.74 -6.72 -5.85
N VAL A 62 12.08 -5.58 -6.10
CA VAL A 62 12.48 -4.63 -7.15
C VAL A 62 13.92 -4.14 -6.91
N ASP A 63 14.26 -3.75 -5.67
CA ASP A 63 15.61 -3.28 -5.35
C ASP A 63 16.67 -4.37 -5.62
N GLU A 64 16.36 -5.64 -5.33
CA GLU A 64 17.25 -6.77 -5.61
C GLU A 64 17.37 -7.07 -7.10
N ILE A 65 16.30 -6.90 -7.88
CA ILE A 65 16.35 -7.01 -9.35
C ILE A 65 17.26 -5.93 -9.94
N GLU A 66 17.08 -4.68 -9.51
CA GLU A 66 17.87 -3.53 -9.97
C GLU A 66 19.35 -3.71 -9.59
N THR A 67 19.63 -4.14 -8.36
CA THR A 67 21.00 -4.42 -7.87
C THR A 67 21.69 -5.53 -8.67
N ALA A 68 20.93 -6.53 -9.12
CA ALA A 68 21.44 -7.60 -9.99
C ALA A 68 21.66 -7.15 -11.45
N GLY A 69 21.43 -5.87 -11.78
CA GLY A 69 21.58 -5.34 -13.14
C GLY A 69 20.45 -5.74 -14.09
N CYS A 70 19.34 -6.27 -13.56
CA CYS A 70 18.16 -6.65 -14.34
C CYS A 70 17.11 -5.51 -14.36
N VAL A 71 16.13 -5.59 -15.26
CA VAL A 71 15.12 -4.53 -15.44
C VAL A 71 13.77 -4.97 -14.85
N PRO A 72 13.34 -4.45 -13.68
CA PRO A 72 12.08 -4.84 -13.09
C PRO A 72 10.89 -4.32 -13.91
N LYS A 73 9.87 -5.17 -14.07
CA LYS A 73 8.58 -4.87 -14.68
C LYS A 73 7.48 -5.27 -13.71
N LEU A 74 6.97 -4.31 -12.94
CA LEU A 74 5.89 -4.56 -11.98
C LEU A 74 4.58 -4.76 -12.74
N VAL A 75 3.87 -5.85 -12.47
CA VAL A 75 2.72 -6.33 -13.26
C VAL A 75 1.43 -6.16 -12.49
N HIS A 76 0.41 -5.59 -13.13
CA HIS A 76 -0.94 -5.59 -12.58
C HIS A 76 -1.49 -7.02 -12.51
N ALA A 77 -1.39 -7.67 -11.35
CA ALA A 77 -1.69 -9.10 -11.17
C ALA A 77 -3.09 -9.51 -11.71
N ARG A 78 -4.14 -8.78 -11.31
CA ARG A 78 -5.52 -9.06 -11.79
C ARG A 78 -5.67 -8.98 -13.31
N LYS A 79 -5.04 -7.98 -13.96
CA LYS A 79 -5.12 -7.80 -15.41
C LYS A 79 -4.29 -8.85 -16.13
N ALA A 80 -3.09 -9.18 -15.65
CA ALA A 80 -2.28 -10.26 -16.20
C ALA A 80 -3.04 -11.59 -16.15
N LYS A 81 -3.64 -11.91 -14.99
CA LYS A 81 -4.43 -13.15 -14.84
C LYS A 81 -5.60 -13.25 -15.82
N LEU A 82 -6.30 -12.13 -16.06
CA LEU A 82 -7.36 -12.06 -17.06
C LEU A 82 -6.81 -12.32 -18.48
N MET A 83 -5.68 -11.71 -18.83
CA MET A 83 -5.06 -11.84 -20.14
C MET A 83 -4.49 -13.25 -20.40
N MET A 84 -4.02 -13.95 -19.36
CA MET A 84 -3.51 -15.31 -19.49
C MET A 84 -4.61 -16.35 -19.74
N GLY A 85 -5.87 -16.06 -19.35
CA GLY A 85 -7.03 -16.91 -19.68
C GLY A 85 -6.97 -18.34 -19.13
N GLN A 86 -6.11 -18.63 -18.16
CA GLN A 86 -5.87 -19.99 -17.69
C GLN A 86 -7.00 -20.49 -16.77
N ILE A 87 -7.59 -21.62 -17.14
CA ILE A 87 -8.63 -22.32 -16.35
C ILE A 87 -8.00 -22.98 -15.11
N ASN A 88 -6.82 -23.59 -15.28
CA ASN A 88 -6.07 -24.24 -14.21
C ASN A 88 -5.06 -23.27 -13.58
N LYS A 89 -5.05 -23.16 -12.26
CA LYS A 89 -4.17 -22.25 -11.51
C LYS A 89 -3.08 -23.04 -10.81
N THR A 90 -1.84 -22.83 -11.22
CA THR A 90 -0.65 -23.30 -10.48
C THR A 90 0.42 -22.23 -10.58
N ASP A 91 1.23 -22.05 -9.54
CA ASP A 91 2.32 -21.05 -9.52
C ASP A 91 3.21 -21.15 -10.79
N LYS A 92 3.48 -22.38 -11.25
CA LYS A 92 4.27 -22.63 -12.48
C LYS A 92 3.59 -22.07 -13.73
N LEU A 93 2.29 -22.25 -13.86
CA LEU A 93 1.55 -21.76 -15.02
C LEU A 93 1.38 -20.23 -14.98
N ASP A 94 1.19 -19.65 -13.80
CA ASP A 94 1.13 -18.21 -13.61
C ASP A 94 2.50 -17.57 -13.96
N ALA A 95 3.63 -18.09 -13.45
CA ALA A 95 4.98 -17.60 -13.79
C ALA A 95 5.33 -17.74 -15.29
N ARG A 96 5.01 -18.88 -15.91
CA ARG A 96 5.22 -19.08 -17.37
C ARG A 96 4.33 -18.18 -18.21
N GLY A 97 3.10 -17.92 -17.75
CA GLY A 97 2.17 -17.01 -18.42
C GLY A 97 2.69 -15.58 -18.41
N LEU A 98 3.29 -15.11 -17.31
CA LEU A 98 3.97 -13.81 -17.27
C LEU A 98 5.12 -13.71 -18.28
N ASN A 99 5.95 -14.73 -18.41
CA ASN A 99 6.99 -14.79 -19.45
C ASN A 99 6.41 -14.75 -20.86
N THR A 100 5.23 -15.36 -21.07
CA THR A 100 4.52 -15.29 -22.35
C THR A 100 4.05 -13.86 -22.65
N LEU A 101 3.48 -13.16 -21.65
CA LEU A 101 3.06 -11.76 -21.78
C LEU A 101 4.24 -10.79 -21.97
N GLN A 102 5.41 -11.09 -21.39
CA GLN A 102 6.63 -10.32 -21.65
C GLN A 102 7.08 -10.48 -23.11
N ARG A 103 7.19 -11.73 -23.57
CA ARG A 103 7.70 -12.05 -24.91
C ARG A 103 6.85 -11.48 -26.03
N ASN A 104 5.52 -11.47 -25.86
CA ASN A 104 4.61 -10.92 -26.86
C ASN A 104 4.37 -9.41 -26.71
N GLY A 105 5.04 -8.74 -25.75
CA GLY A 105 4.93 -7.29 -25.54
C GLY A 105 3.60 -6.82 -24.95
N THR A 106 2.78 -7.72 -24.39
CA THR A 106 1.45 -7.38 -23.84
C THR A 106 1.40 -7.32 -22.31
N LEU A 107 2.55 -7.46 -21.64
CA LEU A 107 2.64 -7.42 -20.18
C LEU A 107 1.98 -6.14 -19.62
N PRO A 108 0.94 -6.25 -18.76
CA PRO A 108 0.26 -5.09 -18.20
C PRO A 108 1.08 -4.48 -17.07
N THR A 109 2.10 -3.71 -17.43
CA THR A 109 3.01 -3.08 -16.47
C THR A 109 2.38 -1.90 -15.76
N VAL A 110 2.72 -1.73 -14.48
CA VAL A 110 2.44 -0.54 -13.69
C VAL A 110 3.73 0.20 -13.39
N TRP A 111 3.63 1.52 -13.20
CA TRP A 111 4.80 2.34 -12.90
C TRP A 111 5.40 1.97 -11.54
N ILE A 112 6.73 1.79 -11.54
CA ILE A 112 7.55 1.61 -10.34
C ILE A 112 8.09 2.99 -9.96
N PRO A 113 7.67 3.59 -8.82
CA PRO A 113 8.28 4.81 -8.35
C PRO A 113 9.74 4.55 -7.92
N PRO A 114 10.64 5.54 -8.04
CA PRO A 114 11.99 5.46 -7.50
C PRO A 114 11.99 5.07 -6.01
N GLY A 115 13.06 4.42 -5.54
CA GLY A 115 13.17 3.92 -4.16
C GLY A 115 12.90 4.99 -3.10
N GLU A 116 13.46 6.19 -3.27
CA GLU A 116 13.20 7.32 -2.37
C GLU A 116 11.71 7.72 -2.33
N LEU A 117 11.07 7.83 -3.49
CA LEU A 117 9.65 8.17 -3.57
C LEU A 117 8.76 7.05 -3.00
N ARG A 118 9.18 5.78 -3.12
CA ARG A 118 8.49 4.64 -2.51
C ARG A 118 8.45 4.75 -1.00
N ASP A 119 9.58 5.07 -0.37
CA ASP A 119 9.67 5.32 1.07
C ASP A 119 8.83 6.52 1.50
N GLN A 120 8.97 7.66 0.82
CA GLN A 120 8.22 8.88 1.14
C GLN A 120 6.70 8.68 1.09
N ARG A 121 6.19 7.80 0.21
CA ARG A 121 4.75 7.50 0.08
C ARG A 121 4.16 6.79 1.31
N GLU A 122 4.97 6.24 2.20
CA GLU A 122 4.46 5.68 3.46
C GLU A 122 3.88 6.75 4.40
N LEU A 123 4.33 8.00 4.28
CA LEU A 123 3.80 9.12 5.06
C LEU A 123 2.31 9.39 4.76
N PRO A 124 1.89 9.72 3.51
CA PRO A 124 0.48 9.93 3.21
C PRO A 124 -0.38 8.67 3.39
N ARG A 125 0.16 7.47 3.10
CA ARG A 125 -0.58 6.22 3.30
C ARG A 125 -0.89 5.97 4.77
N THR A 126 0.11 6.11 5.65
CA THR A 126 -0.09 5.95 7.09
C THR A 126 -1.03 7.02 7.63
N ARG A 127 -0.89 8.28 7.20
CA ARG A 127 -1.87 9.33 7.52
C ARG A 127 -3.29 8.91 7.14
N MET A 128 -3.52 8.41 5.93
CA MET A 128 -4.85 7.96 5.49
C MET A 128 -5.40 6.84 6.39
N ALA A 129 -4.55 5.89 6.80
CA ALA A 129 -4.95 4.81 7.72
C ALA A 129 -5.36 5.35 9.10
N LEU A 130 -4.57 6.25 9.68
CA LEU A 130 -4.87 6.89 10.97
C LEU A 130 -6.14 7.75 10.90
N VAL A 131 -6.34 8.49 9.81
CA VAL A 131 -7.58 9.25 9.58
C VAL A 131 -8.79 8.32 9.52
N ARG A 132 -8.68 7.17 8.83
CA ARG A 132 -9.77 6.19 8.76
C ARG A 132 -10.13 5.61 10.14
N GLN A 133 -9.13 5.26 10.93
CA GLN A 133 -9.32 4.82 12.32
C GLN A 133 -10.00 5.91 13.14
N ARG A 134 -9.50 7.15 13.08
CA ARG A 134 -10.09 8.29 13.78
C ARG A 134 -11.56 8.48 13.41
N THR A 135 -11.90 8.44 12.11
CA THR A 135 -13.28 8.55 11.64
C THR A 135 -14.16 7.43 12.18
N GLN A 136 -13.66 6.19 12.25
CA GLN A 136 -14.40 5.08 12.84
C GLN A 136 -14.72 5.31 14.32
N LEU A 137 -13.76 5.82 15.10
CA LEU A 137 -13.97 6.13 16.52
C LEU A 137 -14.94 7.31 16.71
N LYS A 138 -14.80 8.36 15.90
CA LYS A 138 -15.73 9.50 15.88
C LYS A 138 -17.17 9.04 15.61
N ASN A 139 -17.36 8.18 14.61
CA ASN A 139 -18.69 7.62 14.30
C ASN A 139 -19.25 6.79 15.45
N ARG A 140 -18.40 6.02 16.15
CA ARG A 140 -18.82 5.28 17.34
C ARG A 140 -19.25 6.21 18.48
N LEU A 141 -18.53 7.31 18.71
CA LEU A 141 -18.91 8.33 19.69
C LEU A 141 -20.26 8.97 19.34
N HIS A 142 -20.47 9.34 18.07
CA HIS A 142 -21.78 9.82 17.60
C HIS A 142 -22.90 8.82 17.87
N ALA A 143 -22.69 7.55 17.54
CA ALA A 143 -23.68 6.49 17.77
C ALA A 143 -23.97 6.30 19.27
N THR A 144 -22.96 6.40 20.14
CA THR A 144 -23.16 6.35 21.59
C THR A 144 -24.02 7.51 22.08
N LEU A 145 -23.74 8.75 21.65
CA LEU A 145 -24.58 9.89 22.03
C LEU A 145 -26.01 9.74 21.54
N ALA A 146 -26.20 9.26 20.31
CA ALA A 146 -27.53 9.01 19.75
C ALA A 146 -28.30 7.96 20.55
N LYS A 147 -27.65 6.88 20.99
CA LYS A 147 -28.25 5.82 21.82
C LYS A 147 -28.88 6.34 23.11
N TYR A 148 -28.36 7.42 23.68
CA TYR A 148 -28.84 8.02 24.94
C TYR A 148 -29.51 9.38 24.74
N ALA A 149 -29.85 9.76 23.49
CA ALA A 149 -30.42 11.07 23.15
C ALA A 149 -29.58 12.28 23.61
N LEU A 150 -28.25 12.14 23.66
CA LEU A 150 -27.29 13.18 24.09
C LEU A 150 -26.57 13.86 22.91
N HIS A 151 -27.07 13.69 21.68
CA HIS A 151 -26.40 14.16 20.46
C HIS A 151 -26.62 15.64 20.14
N ASN A 152 -27.59 16.29 20.78
CA ASN A 152 -27.88 17.72 20.58
C ASN A 152 -26.86 18.57 21.35
N LEU A 153 -25.83 19.01 20.63
CA LEU A 153 -24.77 19.88 21.12
C LEU A 153 -24.64 21.08 20.17
N GLU A 154 -24.71 22.30 20.71
CA GLU A 154 -24.60 23.54 19.94
C GLU A 154 -23.14 23.84 19.56
N VAL A 155 -22.57 23.01 18.70
CA VAL A 155 -21.20 23.14 18.18
C VAL A 155 -21.14 22.80 16.69
N THR A 156 -20.27 23.52 15.97
CA THR A 156 -19.99 23.26 14.55
C THR A 156 -19.09 22.05 14.34
N ASP A 157 -18.17 21.77 15.27
CA ASP A 157 -17.34 20.57 15.29
C ASP A 157 -17.37 19.92 16.68
N LEU A 158 -17.99 18.75 16.75
CA LEU A 158 -18.09 17.94 17.96
C LEU A 158 -16.71 17.54 18.52
N PHE A 159 -15.71 17.39 17.65
CA PHE A 159 -14.36 16.98 18.03
C PHE A 159 -13.38 18.15 17.99
N GLY A 160 -13.87 19.39 17.92
CA GLY A 160 -13.10 20.61 18.14
C GLY A 160 -12.90 20.87 19.64
N VAL A 161 -12.20 21.95 19.98
CA VAL A 161 -11.87 22.30 21.39
C VAL A 161 -13.13 22.37 22.26
N ARG A 162 -14.11 23.18 21.85
CA ARG A 162 -15.39 23.34 22.58
C ARG A 162 -16.23 22.06 22.56
N GLY A 163 -16.31 21.38 21.41
CA GLY A 163 -17.08 20.14 21.27
C GLY A 163 -16.59 19.03 22.20
N ARG A 164 -15.27 18.89 22.38
CA ARG A 164 -14.67 17.92 23.32
C ARG A 164 -14.98 18.22 24.77
N GLN A 165 -15.01 19.50 25.16
CA GLN A 165 -15.41 19.88 26.52
C GLN A 165 -16.85 19.47 26.78
N LEU A 166 -17.76 19.76 25.84
CA LEU A 166 -19.15 19.34 25.94
C LEU A 166 -19.31 17.81 25.92
N LEU A 167 -18.54 17.09 25.09
CA LEU A 167 -18.51 15.63 25.09
C LEU A 167 -18.17 15.06 26.47
N ARG A 168 -17.15 15.62 27.13
CA ARG A 168 -16.77 15.20 28.49
C ARG A 168 -17.88 15.43 29.50
N GLN A 169 -18.60 16.55 29.40
CA GLN A 169 -19.79 16.80 30.24
C GLN A 169 -20.90 15.79 29.95
N ARG A 170 -21.17 15.46 28.67
CA ARG A 170 -22.17 14.43 28.31
C ARG A 170 -21.81 13.05 28.83
N CYS A 171 -20.52 12.72 28.98
CA CYS A 171 -20.10 11.46 29.59
C CYS A 171 -20.58 11.30 31.03
N GLU A 172 -20.84 12.38 31.77
CA GLU A 172 -21.37 12.33 33.14
C GLU A 172 -22.83 11.86 33.19
N LEU A 173 -23.56 11.99 32.08
CA LEU A 173 -24.95 11.56 31.93
C LEU A 173 -25.08 10.12 31.42
N LEU A 174 -23.96 9.48 31.07
CA LEU A 174 -23.96 8.10 30.55
C LEU A 174 -23.88 7.08 31.69
N PRO A 175 -24.46 5.86 31.53
CA PRO A 175 -24.24 4.77 32.46
C PRO A 175 -22.74 4.47 32.65
N PRO A 176 -22.30 3.96 33.82
CA PRO A 176 -20.88 3.91 34.19
C PRO A 176 -19.97 3.26 33.15
N HIS A 177 -20.36 2.11 32.60
CA HIS A 177 -19.57 1.40 31.60
C HIS A 177 -19.54 2.10 30.24
N THR A 178 -20.66 2.69 29.83
CA THR A 178 -20.73 3.49 28.60
C THR A 178 -19.90 4.76 28.75
N ALA A 179 -19.96 5.42 29.91
CA ALA A 179 -19.16 6.60 30.22
C ALA A 179 -17.67 6.30 30.19
N TYR A 180 -17.23 5.18 30.78
CA TYR A 180 -15.85 4.71 30.71
C TYR A 180 -15.41 4.48 29.26
N ALA A 181 -16.14 3.65 28.51
CA ALA A 181 -15.80 3.36 27.12
C ALA A 181 -15.80 4.61 26.22
N THR A 182 -16.69 5.56 26.47
CA THR A 182 -16.76 6.83 25.72
C THR A 182 -15.54 7.72 26.00
N ARG A 183 -15.08 7.76 27.25
CA ARG A 183 -13.85 8.50 27.62
C ARG A 183 -12.62 7.91 26.93
N GLU A 184 -12.44 6.59 26.98
CA GLU A 184 -11.34 5.89 26.29
C GLU A 184 -11.33 6.17 24.77
N LEU A 185 -12.50 6.10 24.14
CA LEU A 185 -12.63 6.39 22.71
C LEU A 185 -12.31 7.85 22.39
N LEU A 186 -12.73 8.79 23.24
CA LEU A 186 -12.43 10.20 23.07
C LEU A 186 -10.92 10.43 23.16
N GLU A 187 -10.25 9.89 24.17
CA GLU A 187 -8.79 9.97 24.33
C GLU A 187 -8.04 9.41 23.12
N GLN A 188 -8.49 8.26 22.59
CA GLN A 188 -7.91 7.68 21.40
C GLN A 188 -8.09 8.58 20.15
N VAL A 189 -9.25 9.24 20.01
CA VAL A 189 -9.46 10.25 18.95
C VAL A 189 -8.46 11.40 19.10
N GLU A 190 -8.25 11.91 20.31
CA GLU A 190 -7.30 13.01 20.54
C GLU A 190 -5.85 12.61 20.23
N SER A 191 -5.48 11.38 20.58
CA SER A 191 -4.16 10.82 20.25
C SER A 191 -3.96 10.71 18.75
N LEU A 192 -4.96 10.17 18.03
CA LEU A 192 -4.93 10.08 16.57
C LEU A 192 -4.87 11.45 15.90
N ASP A 193 -5.55 12.47 16.43
CA ASP A 193 -5.44 13.84 15.91
C ASP A 193 -4.01 14.37 15.98
N ARG A 194 -3.34 14.23 17.13
CA ARG A 194 -1.93 14.63 17.28
C ARG A 194 -1.02 13.89 16.30
N GLN A 195 -1.22 12.58 16.14
CA GLN A 195 -0.44 11.78 15.20
C GLN A 195 -0.66 12.23 13.75
N VAL A 196 -1.91 12.42 13.34
CA VAL A 196 -2.26 12.91 11.99
C VAL A 196 -1.61 14.26 11.71
N THR A 197 -1.66 15.20 12.66
CA THR A 197 -0.97 16.50 12.53
C THR A 197 0.55 16.34 12.41
N GLY A 198 1.15 15.43 13.18
CA GLY A 198 2.57 15.10 13.05
C GLY A 198 2.93 14.57 11.66
N PHE A 199 2.13 13.67 11.11
CA PHE A 199 2.29 13.19 9.73
C PHE A 199 2.12 14.32 8.71
N GLU A 200 1.12 15.19 8.86
CA GLU A 200 0.91 16.34 7.96
C GLU A 200 2.09 17.32 7.96
N HIS A 201 2.68 17.58 9.13
CA HIS A 201 3.91 18.36 9.22
C HIS A 201 5.08 17.69 8.49
N ARG A 202 5.30 16.38 8.72
CA ARG A 202 6.35 15.63 8.05
C ARG A 202 6.17 15.57 6.53
N ILE A 203 4.93 15.36 6.07
CA ILE A 203 4.57 15.36 4.64
C ILE A 203 4.95 16.70 4.00
N ARG A 204 4.57 17.83 4.60
CA ARG A 204 4.93 19.16 4.07
C ARG A 204 6.44 19.39 3.96
N ASN A 205 7.22 18.84 4.89
CA ASN A 205 8.68 18.99 4.88
C ASN A 205 9.35 18.10 3.81
N VAL A 206 8.81 16.90 3.58
CA VAL A 206 9.37 15.92 2.62
C VAL A 206 8.95 16.28 1.19
N PHE A 207 7.67 16.53 0.97
CA PHE A 207 7.14 16.88 -0.34
C PHE A 207 7.23 18.40 -0.54
N LYS A 208 8.42 18.87 -0.91
CA LYS A 208 8.64 20.28 -1.27
C LYS A 208 7.68 20.70 -2.39
N PRO A 209 7.19 21.95 -2.38
CA PRO A 209 6.35 22.45 -3.47
C PRO A 209 7.15 22.42 -4.78
N THR A 210 6.65 21.64 -5.73
CA THR A 210 7.11 21.65 -7.12
C THR A 210 6.10 22.43 -7.96
N LEU A 211 6.50 22.92 -9.14
CA LEU A 211 5.58 23.60 -10.04
C LEU A 211 4.32 22.76 -10.34
N PRO A 212 4.40 21.44 -10.62
CA PRO A 212 3.21 20.60 -10.74
C PRO A 212 2.32 20.58 -9.50
N ILE A 213 2.89 20.50 -8.29
CA ILE A 213 2.11 20.53 -7.04
C ILE A 213 1.42 21.89 -6.87
N GLN A 214 2.12 22.99 -7.14
CA GLN A 214 1.56 24.33 -7.05
C GLN A 214 0.37 24.50 -8.00
N LEU A 215 0.51 24.07 -9.25
CA LEU A 215 -0.59 24.07 -10.23
C LEU A 215 -1.75 23.20 -9.75
N LEU A 216 -1.46 22.02 -9.18
CA LEU A 216 -2.50 21.11 -8.68
C LEU A 216 -3.36 21.76 -7.59
N ILE A 217 -2.73 22.51 -6.66
CA ILE A 217 -3.42 23.20 -5.56
C ILE A 217 -4.28 24.36 -6.05
N THR A 218 -4.02 24.91 -7.25
CA THR A 218 -4.89 25.95 -7.82
C THR A 218 -6.22 25.40 -8.36
N VAL A 219 -6.37 24.08 -8.51
CA VAL A 219 -7.58 23.46 -9.02
C VAL A 219 -8.63 23.38 -7.90
N PRO A 220 -9.82 24.01 -8.06
CA PRO A 220 -10.88 23.91 -7.06
C PRO A 220 -11.28 22.46 -6.81
N GLY A 221 -11.27 22.03 -5.55
CA GLY A 221 -11.66 20.67 -5.14
C GLY A 221 -10.53 19.64 -5.12
N ILE A 222 -9.29 20.06 -5.36
CA ILE A 222 -8.05 19.30 -5.06
C ILE A 222 -7.37 19.93 -3.85
#